data_AF-A0A382Q2K7-F1
#
_entry.id   AF-A0A382Q2K7-F1
#
_cell.length_a   1.000
_cell.length_b   1.000
_cell.length_c   1.000
_cell.angle_alpha   90.00
_cell.angle_beta   90.00
_cell.angle_gamma   90.00
#
_symmetry.space_group_name_H-M   'P 1'
#
loop_
_entity.id
_entity.type
_entity.pdbx_description
1 polymer ?
#
loop_
_entity_poly.entity_id
_entity_poly.type
_entity_poly.pdbx_seq_one_letter_code
_entity_poly.pdbx_strand_id
1 'polypeptide(L)'
;MIILAIACATFSHSDTTPEVATQSLSRFENALAEYVHKKDPAYRYDLRQTISGSGFTEYIIELVSQNFLTLADVDRTEWRHWLVVVKPDVIRHKTALVYIGGGSNRDDSPRGARDEFVSIAVTTGSVVAELSMVPNQPLRFTGESKRRFEDSLIAYTWDKFYRT
;
A
#
# COMPACT_ATOMS: atom_id res chain seq x y z
N MET A 1 1.77 55.49 19.27
CA MET A 1 2.68 54.67 20.10
C MET A 1 1.81 53.82 21.02
N ILE A 2 1.52 52.58 20.63
CA ILE A 2 0.68 51.64 21.37
C ILE A 2 1.58 50.46 21.73
N ILE A 3 1.63 50.16 23.03
CA ILE A 3 2.51 49.17 23.65
C ILE A 3 1.94 47.77 23.41
N LEU A 4 2.73 46.89 22.81
CA LEU A 4 2.42 45.46 22.64
C LEU A 4 2.85 44.72 23.92
N ALA A 5 1.90 44.19 24.68
CA ALA A 5 2.18 43.32 25.82
C ALA A 5 2.37 41.88 25.34
N ILE A 6 3.55 41.30 25.59
CA ILE A 6 3.83 39.87 25.37
C ILE A 6 3.46 39.14 26.66
N ALA A 7 2.42 38.30 26.60
CA ALA A 7 2.14 37.34 27.67
C ALA A 7 2.98 36.08 27.45
N CYS A 8 4.02 35.89 28.27
CA CYS A 8 4.69 34.59 28.40
C CYS A 8 3.79 33.65 29.21
N ALA A 9 3.09 32.72 28.54
CA ALA A 9 2.48 31.58 29.20
C ALA A 9 3.55 30.50 29.42
N THR A 10 3.95 30.29 30.67
CA THR A 10 4.77 29.14 31.04
C THR A 10 3.89 27.89 31.05
N PHE A 11 4.10 26.99 30.09
CA PHE A 11 3.51 25.65 30.15
C PHE A 11 4.30 24.81 31.16
N SER A 12 3.68 24.49 32.30
CA SER A 12 4.19 23.44 33.18
C SER A 12 3.93 22.09 32.50
N HIS A 13 4.98 21.37 32.14
CA HIS A 13 4.86 19.96 31.76
C HIS A 13 4.45 19.18 33.01
N SER A 14 3.27 18.57 32.99
CA SER A 14 2.94 17.49 33.90
C SER A 14 3.62 16.22 33.36
N ASP A 15 4.65 15.72 34.05
CA ASP A 15 5.23 14.39 33.83
C ASP A 15 4.24 13.32 34.30
N THR A 16 3.13 13.19 33.58
CA THR A 16 2.25 12.03 33.72
C THR A 16 2.37 11.28 32.41
N THR A 17 3.23 10.27 32.42
CA THR A 17 3.25 9.24 31.37
C THR A 17 1.82 8.71 31.25
N PRO A 18 1.15 8.84 30.09
CA PRO A 18 -0.15 8.21 29.93
C PRO A 18 0.06 6.70 30.09
N GLU A 19 -0.53 6.14 31.13
CA GLU A 19 -0.67 4.69 31.26
C GLU A 19 -1.46 4.23 30.03
N VAL A 20 -0.77 3.58 29.10
CA VAL A 20 -1.40 3.00 27.91
C VAL A 20 -2.29 1.88 28.40
N ALA A 21 -3.58 2.19 28.56
CA ALA A 21 -4.59 1.18 28.77
C ALA A 21 -4.53 0.21 27.58
N THR A 22 -4.03 -1.01 27.83
CA THR A 22 -4.05 -2.10 26.86
C THR A 22 -5.50 -2.45 26.58
N GLN A 23 -6.12 -1.78 25.61
CA GLN A 23 -7.42 -2.19 25.11
C GLN A 23 -7.25 -3.56 24.46
N SER A 24 -7.88 -4.57 25.05
CA SER A 24 -8.04 -5.88 24.44
C SER A 24 -8.77 -5.72 23.12
N LEU A 25 -8.07 -5.99 22.01
CA LEU A 25 -8.69 -6.07 20.69
C LEU A 25 -9.80 -7.12 20.68
N SER A 26 -10.87 -6.84 19.93
CA SER A 26 -11.94 -7.79 19.64
C SER A 26 -11.40 -9.02 18.90
N ARG A 27 -12.15 -10.12 18.91
CA ARG A 27 -11.79 -11.33 18.16
C ARG A 27 -11.56 -11.05 16.67
N PHE A 28 -12.31 -10.13 16.07
CA PHE A 28 -12.14 -9.76 14.66
C PHE A 28 -10.85 -8.99 14.42
N GLU A 29 -10.52 -8.04 15.28
CA GLU A 29 -9.27 -7.30 15.20
C GLU A 29 -8.08 -8.24 15.38
N ASN A 30 -8.16 -9.21 16.29
CA ASN A 30 -7.14 -10.25 16.43
C ASN A 30 -7.00 -11.11 15.17
N ALA A 31 -8.11 -11.58 14.60
CA ALA A 31 -8.08 -12.41 13.38
C ALA A 31 -7.51 -11.65 12.16
N LEU A 32 -7.88 -10.37 11.99
CA LEU A 32 -7.36 -9.53 10.93
C LEU A 32 -5.86 -9.23 11.15
N ALA A 33 -5.47 -8.90 12.39
CA ALA A 33 -4.07 -8.66 12.72
C ALA A 33 -3.23 -9.92 12.49
N GLU A 34 -3.69 -11.09 12.94
CA GLU A 34 -3.05 -12.38 12.68
C GLU A 34 -2.90 -12.64 11.18
N TYR A 35 -3.96 -12.38 10.39
CA TYR A 35 -3.91 -12.55 8.94
C TYR A 35 -2.88 -11.62 8.29
N VAL A 36 -2.92 -10.31 8.60
CA VAL A 36 -2.01 -9.29 8.01
C VAL A 36 -0.55 -9.55 8.39
N HIS A 37 -0.29 -10.02 9.61
CA HIS A 37 1.06 -10.30 10.09
C HIS A 37 1.56 -11.72 9.78
N LYS A 38 0.70 -12.60 9.25
CA LYS A 38 1.10 -13.93 8.83
C LYS A 38 2.02 -13.83 7.62
N LYS A 39 3.21 -14.41 7.74
CA LYS A 39 4.15 -14.51 6.61
C LYS A 39 3.56 -15.41 5.53
N ASP A 40 3.57 -14.93 4.29
CA ASP A 40 3.31 -15.75 3.10
C ASP A 40 4.65 -16.17 2.47
N PRO A 41 4.93 -17.47 2.30
CA PRO A 41 6.15 -17.95 1.64
C PRO A 41 6.34 -17.46 0.20
N ALA A 42 5.27 -17.03 -0.48
CA ALA A 42 5.35 -16.48 -1.82
C ALA A 42 5.85 -15.03 -1.86
N TYR A 43 5.84 -14.33 -0.72
CA TYR A 43 6.27 -12.93 -0.63
C TYR A 43 7.72 -12.79 -1.11
N ARG A 44 7.91 -12.01 -2.16
CA ARG A 44 9.23 -11.70 -2.73
C ARG A 44 9.15 -10.44 -3.56
N TYR A 45 10.28 -9.79 -3.77
CA TYR A 45 10.36 -8.62 -4.64
C TYR A 45 11.68 -8.60 -5.39
N ASP A 46 11.65 -8.07 -6.60
CA ASP A 46 12.82 -7.90 -7.47
C ASP A 46 12.93 -6.44 -7.88
N LEU A 47 14.05 -5.79 -7.55
CA LEU A 47 14.36 -4.46 -8.06
C LEU A 47 14.67 -4.58 -9.55
N ARG A 48 13.78 -4.06 -10.40
CA ARG A 48 13.90 -4.13 -11.85
C ARG A 48 14.72 -2.98 -12.41
N GLN A 49 14.58 -1.79 -11.84
CA GLN A 49 15.25 -0.59 -12.32
C GLN A 49 15.40 0.45 -11.21
N THR A 50 16.50 1.20 -11.26
CA THR A 50 16.73 2.42 -10.48
C THR A 50 16.90 3.58 -11.44
N ILE A 51 16.19 4.69 -11.21
CA ILE A 51 16.24 5.88 -12.06
C ILE A 51 16.62 7.08 -11.19
N SER A 52 17.68 7.78 -11.55
CA SER A 52 18.10 9.00 -10.85
C SER A 52 17.38 10.21 -11.45
N GLY A 53 16.77 11.02 -10.58
CA GLY A 53 16.17 12.30 -10.91
C GLY A 53 16.87 13.47 -10.22
N SER A 54 16.45 14.69 -10.52
CA SER A 54 16.94 15.86 -9.80
C SER A 54 16.24 15.97 -8.44
N GLY A 55 16.96 15.72 -7.35
CA GLY A 55 16.43 15.79 -5.98
C GLY A 55 15.73 14.52 -5.50
N PHE A 56 15.76 13.43 -6.28
CA PHE A 56 15.13 12.15 -5.93
C PHE A 56 15.73 10.96 -6.69
N THR A 57 15.41 9.76 -6.22
CA THR A 57 15.68 8.48 -6.90
C THR A 57 14.38 7.66 -6.95
N GLU A 58 14.11 7.04 -8.09
CA GLU A 58 12.99 6.11 -8.28
C GLU A 58 13.48 4.66 -8.25
N TYR A 59 12.65 3.78 -7.71
CA TYR A 59 12.84 2.34 -7.72
C TYR A 59 11.61 1.66 -8.31
N ILE A 60 11.82 0.89 -9.38
CA ILE A 60 10.77 0.09 -10.01
C ILE A 60 10.95 -1.35 -9.55
N ILE A 61 9.95 -1.87 -8.85
CA ILE A 61 10.01 -3.14 -8.15
C ILE A 61 8.87 -4.03 -8.65
N GLU A 62 9.21 -5.25 -9.09
CA GLU A 62 8.21 -6.31 -9.25
C GLU A 62 7.98 -6.94 -7.88
N LEU A 63 6.75 -6.90 -7.38
CA LEU A 63 6.39 -7.41 -6.06
C LEU A 63 5.41 -8.57 -6.19
N VAL A 64 5.70 -9.69 -5.55
CA VAL A 64 4.70 -10.71 -5.24
C VAL A 64 4.34 -10.57 -3.77
N SER A 65 3.08 -10.23 -3.50
CA SER A 65 2.61 -9.93 -2.14
C SER A 65 2.21 -11.19 -1.38
N GLN A 66 1.52 -12.11 -2.04
CA GLN A 66 0.95 -13.32 -1.42
C GLN A 66 0.42 -14.31 -2.47
N ASN A 67 0.00 -15.49 -2.01
CA ASN A 67 -0.96 -16.30 -2.74
C ASN A 67 -2.39 -15.99 -2.27
N PHE A 68 -3.27 -15.73 -3.22
CA PHE A 68 -4.70 -15.58 -2.97
C PHE A 68 -5.46 -16.80 -3.46
N LEU A 69 -6.27 -17.38 -2.56
CA LEU A 69 -7.04 -18.60 -2.80
C LEU A 69 -6.16 -19.76 -3.29
N THR A 70 -6.80 -20.81 -3.81
CA THR A 70 -6.12 -21.98 -4.34
C THR A 70 -6.39 -22.15 -5.84
N LEU A 71 -5.64 -23.03 -6.51
CA LEU A 71 -5.94 -23.42 -7.89
C LEU A 71 -7.27 -24.16 -8.04
N ALA A 72 -7.89 -24.61 -6.93
CA ALA A 72 -9.26 -25.13 -6.95
C ALA A 72 -10.29 -24.00 -7.08
N ASP A 73 -9.93 -22.75 -6.79
CA ASP A 73 -10.81 -21.58 -6.86
C ASP A 73 -10.57 -20.71 -8.08
N VAL A 74 -9.31 -20.51 -8.47
CA VAL A 74 -8.89 -19.53 -9.48
C VAL A 74 -7.76 -20.03 -10.37
N ASP A 75 -7.61 -19.45 -11.56
CA ASP A 75 -6.60 -19.84 -12.54
C ASP A 75 -5.17 -19.31 -12.24
N ARG A 76 -5.03 -18.37 -11.31
CA ARG A 76 -3.74 -17.83 -10.83
C ARG A 76 -3.85 -17.44 -9.36
N THR A 77 -2.94 -17.92 -8.53
CA THR A 77 -2.92 -17.63 -7.09
C THR A 77 -1.96 -16.49 -6.72
N GLU A 78 -0.80 -16.41 -7.38
CA GLU A 78 0.19 -15.37 -7.06
C GLU A 78 -0.37 -13.98 -7.36
N TRP A 79 -0.36 -13.13 -6.34
CA TRP A 79 -0.67 -11.71 -6.47
C TRP A 79 0.59 -10.92 -6.77
N ARG A 80 0.70 -10.45 -8.02
CA ARG A 80 1.83 -9.70 -8.57
C ARG A 80 1.46 -8.25 -8.76
N HIS A 81 2.42 -7.35 -8.51
CA HIS A 81 2.24 -5.92 -8.56
C HIS A 81 3.47 -5.23 -9.13
N TRP A 82 3.23 -4.06 -9.71
CA TRP A 82 4.27 -3.06 -9.84
C TRP A 82 4.25 -2.15 -8.60
N LEU A 83 5.41 -2.01 -7.97
CA LEU A 83 5.65 -1.04 -6.90
C LEU A 83 6.68 -0.03 -7.38
N VAL A 84 6.27 1.23 -7.52
CA VAL A 84 7.17 2.34 -7.88
C VAL A 84 7.37 3.21 -6.65
N VAL A 85 8.62 3.31 -6.19
CA VAL A 85 8.99 4.10 -5.01
C VAL A 85 9.78 5.32 -5.43
N VAL A 86 9.29 6.51 -5.09
CA VAL A 86 10.04 7.76 -5.19
C VAL A 86 10.63 8.10 -3.83
N LYS A 87 11.95 8.13 -3.76
CA LYS A 87 12.70 8.53 -2.58
C LYS A 87 13.33 9.91 -2.82
N PRO A 88 12.95 10.97 -2.09
CA PRO A 88 13.65 12.25 -2.18
C PRO A 88 15.07 12.14 -1.60
N ASP A 89 15.97 13.01 -2.04
CA ASP A 89 17.35 13.06 -1.54
C ASP A 89 17.39 13.42 -0.06
N VAL A 90 16.50 14.33 0.36
CA VAL A 90 16.31 14.74 1.76
C VAL A 90 14.99 14.17 2.29
N ILE A 91 15.08 13.17 3.15
CA ILE A 91 13.90 12.58 3.83
C ILE A 91 13.63 13.35 5.12
N ARG A 92 12.46 13.99 5.19
CA ARG A 92 11.99 14.78 6.35
C ARG A 92 11.04 14.00 7.27
N HIS A 93 10.48 12.91 6.78
CA HIS A 93 9.43 12.15 7.46
C HIS A 93 9.79 10.67 7.60
N LYS A 94 9.38 10.05 8.71
CA LYS A 94 9.53 8.60 8.94
C LYS A 94 8.40 7.77 8.33
N THR A 95 7.35 8.44 7.83
CA THR A 95 6.15 7.81 7.26
C THR A 95 6.10 8.11 5.77
N ALA A 96 5.80 7.09 4.97
CA ALA A 96 5.62 7.21 3.53
C ALA A 96 4.14 7.42 3.17
N LEU A 97 3.90 8.08 2.04
CA LEU A 97 2.60 8.01 1.36
C LEU A 97 2.56 6.74 0.52
N VAL A 98 1.53 5.91 0.70
CA VAL A 98 1.25 4.80 -0.20
C VAL A 98 -0.01 5.14 -1.00
N TYR A 99 0.11 5.12 -2.33
CA TYR A 99 -0.99 5.25 -3.25
C TYR A 99 -1.31 3.88 -3.86
N ILE A 100 -2.57 3.46 -3.76
CA ILE A 100 -3.05 2.20 -4.34
C ILE A 100 -3.70 2.52 -5.69
N GLY A 101 -3.03 2.10 -6.76
CA GLY A 101 -3.45 2.32 -8.14
C GLY A 101 -4.15 1.09 -8.74
N GLY A 102 -4.93 1.36 -9.79
CA GLY A 102 -5.55 0.33 -10.62
C GLY A 102 -4.55 -0.37 -11.54
N GLY A 103 -5.06 -0.91 -12.64
CA GLY A 103 -4.27 -1.60 -13.67
C GLY A 103 -4.58 -3.09 -13.75
N SER A 104 -3.67 -3.85 -14.34
CA SER A 104 -3.88 -5.25 -14.69
C SER A 104 -2.55 -5.99 -14.70
N ASN A 105 -2.54 -7.28 -14.37
CA ASN A 105 -1.36 -8.16 -14.53
C ASN A 105 -0.98 -8.44 -15.99
N ARG A 106 -1.59 -7.71 -16.95
CA ARG A 106 -1.16 -7.67 -18.35
C ARG A 106 -0.39 -6.40 -18.69
N ASP A 107 -0.30 -5.47 -17.75
CA ASP A 107 0.38 -4.19 -17.98
C ASP A 107 1.90 -4.41 -18.01
N ASP A 108 2.56 -3.68 -18.90
CA ASP A 108 4.01 -3.66 -18.99
C ASP A 108 4.66 -3.06 -17.73
N SER A 109 5.97 -3.24 -17.59
CA SER A 109 6.75 -2.54 -16.56
C SER A 109 6.55 -1.02 -16.67
N PRO A 110 6.32 -0.31 -15.54
CA PRO A 110 6.41 1.13 -15.51
C PRO A 110 7.77 1.57 -16.04
N ARG A 111 7.82 2.77 -16.65
CA ARG A 111 9.06 3.39 -17.13
C ARG A 111 9.67 4.36 -16.12
N GLY A 112 8.93 4.66 -15.07
CA GLY A 112 9.26 5.62 -14.03
C GLY A 112 8.02 5.95 -13.20
N ALA A 113 8.18 6.80 -12.20
CA ALA A 113 7.08 7.34 -11.42
C ALA A 113 6.26 8.34 -12.23
N ARG A 114 5.00 8.52 -11.82
CA ARG A 114 4.15 9.60 -12.34
C ARG A 114 4.61 10.94 -11.76
N ASP A 115 4.60 12.00 -12.57
CA ASP A 115 5.12 13.32 -12.20
C ASP A 115 4.53 13.88 -10.90
N GLU A 116 3.24 13.60 -10.64
CA GLU A 116 2.58 14.00 -9.40
C GLU A 116 3.20 13.36 -8.16
N PHE A 117 3.62 12.09 -8.22
CA PHE A 117 4.24 11.40 -7.09
C PHE A 117 5.67 11.86 -6.87
N VAL A 118 6.39 12.20 -7.94
CA VAL A 118 7.67 12.89 -7.86
C VAL A 118 7.50 14.25 -7.19
N SER A 119 6.54 15.05 -7.64
CA SER A 119 6.27 16.38 -7.08
C SER A 119 5.91 16.30 -5.60
N ILE A 120 5.07 15.35 -5.19
CA ILE A 120 4.72 15.14 -3.78
C ILE A 120 5.97 14.77 -2.98
N ALA A 121 6.74 13.77 -3.43
CA ALA A 121 7.89 13.27 -2.71
C ALA A 121 8.95 14.36 -2.47
N VAL A 122 9.30 15.11 -3.52
CA VAL A 122 10.31 16.17 -3.45
C VAL A 122 9.82 17.36 -2.62
N THR A 123 8.56 17.75 -2.80
CA THR A 123 7.99 18.93 -2.11
C THR A 123 7.85 18.69 -0.60
N THR A 124 7.40 17.50 -0.20
CA THR A 124 7.20 17.19 1.22
C THR A 124 8.46 16.63 1.88
N GLY A 125 9.41 16.09 1.10
CA GLY A 125 10.51 15.29 1.64
C GLY A 125 10.04 13.96 2.23
N SER A 126 8.90 13.44 1.76
CA SER A 126 8.39 12.11 2.13
C SER A 126 8.71 11.10 1.04
N VAL A 127 8.93 9.84 1.42
CA VAL A 127 8.90 8.74 0.44
C VAL A 127 7.46 8.57 -0.05
N VAL A 128 7.28 8.40 -1.36
CA VAL A 128 5.99 8.09 -1.98
C VAL A 128 6.11 6.75 -2.70
N ALA A 129 5.14 5.87 -2.52
CA ALA A 129 5.09 4.57 -3.17
C ALA A 129 3.74 4.38 -3.87
N GLU A 130 3.76 4.11 -5.17
CA GLU A 130 2.60 3.67 -5.94
C GLU A 130 2.62 2.14 -6.05
N LEU A 131 1.56 1.49 -5.55
CA LEU A 131 1.31 0.06 -5.74
C LEU A 131 0.19 -0.11 -6.76
N SER A 132 0.51 -0.65 -7.94
CA SER A 132 -0.44 -0.83 -9.04
C SER A 132 -0.88 -2.29 -9.20
N MET A 133 -1.76 -2.53 -10.17
CA MET A 133 -2.41 -3.83 -10.41
C MET A 133 -3.31 -4.26 -9.23
N VAL A 134 -4.03 -3.31 -8.64
CA VAL A 134 -5.04 -3.57 -7.63
C VAL A 134 -6.42 -3.22 -8.20
N PRO A 135 -7.31 -4.20 -8.45
CA PRO A 135 -7.19 -5.62 -8.15
C PRO A 135 -6.26 -6.40 -9.09
N ASN A 136 -5.83 -7.59 -8.65
CA ASN A 136 -4.91 -8.47 -9.38
C ASN A 136 -5.61 -9.21 -10.53
N GLN A 137 -5.96 -8.47 -11.57
CA GLN A 137 -6.84 -8.89 -12.65
C GLN A 137 -6.09 -9.07 -13.99
N PRO A 138 -6.69 -9.76 -14.97
CA PRO A 138 -7.87 -10.60 -14.86
C PRO A 138 -7.63 -11.90 -14.08
N LEU A 139 -8.72 -12.44 -13.53
CA LEU A 139 -8.78 -13.79 -12.96
C LEU A 139 -9.95 -14.57 -13.56
N ARG A 140 -9.80 -15.90 -13.68
CA ARG A 140 -10.89 -16.82 -14.02
C ARG A 140 -11.12 -17.74 -12.83
N PHE A 141 -12.36 -17.77 -12.34
CA PHE A 141 -12.74 -18.70 -11.28
C PHE A 141 -13.03 -20.08 -11.86
N THR A 142 -12.81 -21.11 -11.04
CA THR A 142 -13.10 -22.49 -11.40
C THR A 142 -14.57 -22.66 -11.78
N GLY A 143 -14.82 -23.36 -12.87
CA GLY A 143 -16.17 -23.57 -13.41
C GLY A 143 -16.68 -22.44 -14.33
N GLU A 144 -15.94 -21.34 -14.45
CA GLU A 144 -16.27 -20.28 -15.41
C GLU A 144 -15.34 -20.30 -16.63
N SER A 145 -15.87 -19.94 -17.80
CA SER A 145 -15.06 -19.71 -19.01
C SER A 145 -14.58 -18.25 -19.12
N LYS A 146 -15.28 -17.32 -18.49
CA LYS A 146 -15.01 -15.88 -18.55
C LYS A 146 -13.91 -15.45 -17.58
N ARG A 147 -13.14 -14.45 -17.98
CA ARG A 147 -12.21 -13.72 -17.11
C ARG A 147 -12.95 -12.52 -16.50
N ARG A 148 -12.70 -12.26 -15.23
CA ARG A 148 -13.30 -11.17 -14.45
C ARG A 148 -12.26 -10.08 -14.17
N PHE A 149 -12.78 -8.85 -14.09
CA PHE A 149 -12.08 -7.58 -13.89
C PHE A 149 -12.90 -6.70 -12.93
N GLU A 150 -12.22 -5.89 -12.11
CA GLU A 150 -12.77 -4.82 -11.28
C GLU A 150 -14.01 -5.27 -10.49
N ASP A 151 -15.11 -4.52 -10.62
CA ASP A 151 -16.38 -4.78 -9.96
C ASP A 151 -16.93 -6.18 -10.24
N SER A 152 -16.61 -6.80 -11.39
CA SER A 152 -17.08 -8.17 -11.69
C SER A 152 -16.38 -9.24 -10.84
N LEU A 153 -15.17 -8.96 -10.34
CA LEU A 153 -14.49 -9.78 -9.32
C LEU A 153 -15.21 -9.63 -7.98
N ILE A 154 -15.44 -8.39 -7.56
CA ILE A 154 -16.09 -8.05 -6.27
C ILE A 154 -17.51 -8.63 -6.22
N ALA A 155 -18.32 -8.40 -7.25
CA ALA A 155 -19.68 -8.90 -7.32
C ALA A 155 -19.74 -10.43 -7.27
N TYR A 156 -18.78 -11.11 -7.91
CA TYR A 156 -18.71 -12.57 -7.88
C TYR A 156 -18.37 -13.12 -6.50
N THR A 157 -17.38 -12.54 -5.82
CA THR A 157 -16.98 -13.02 -4.50
C THR A 157 -18.10 -12.81 -3.47
N TRP A 158 -18.86 -11.71 -3.58
CA TRP A 158 -20.09 -11.51 -2.78
C TRP A 158 -21.18 -12.54 -3.10
N ASP A 159 -21.50 -12.79 -4.38
CA ASP A 159 -22.49 -13.81 -4.77
C ASP A 159 -22.07 -15.21 -4.28
N LYS A 160 -20.78 -15.56 -4.38
CA LYS A 160 -20.25 -16.83 -3.84
C LYS A 160 -20.41 -16.91 -2.32
N PHE A 161 -20.09 -15.85 -1.58
CA PHE A 161 -20.25 -15.80 -0.12
C PHE A 161 -21.71 -15.93 0.33
N TYR A 162 -22.67 -15.34 -0.38
CA TYR A 162 -24.09 -15.47 -0.03
C TYR A 162 -24.69 -16.84 -0.38
N ARG A 163 -24.02 -17.63 -1.21
CA ARG A 163 -24.46 -18.98 -1.60
C ARG A 163 -23.83 -20.10 -0.76
N THR A 164 -22.87 -19.79 0.12
CA THR A 164 -22.29 -20.73 1.09
C THR A 164 -23.12 -20.78 2.36
#